data_AF-A0A968HQE5-F1
#
_entry.id   AF-A0A968HQE5-F1
#
_cell.length_a   1.000
_cell.length_b   1.000
_cell.length_c   1.000
_cell.angle_alpha   90.00
_cell.angle_beta   90.00
_cell.angle_gamma   90.00
#
_symmetry.space_group_name_H-M   'P 1'
#
loop_
_entity.id
_entity.type
_entity.pdbx_description
1 polymer ?
#
loop_
_entity_poly.entity_id
_entity_poly.type
_entity_poly.pdbx_seq_one_letter_code
_entity_poly.pdbx_strand_id
1 'polypeptide(L)'
;MKELLGCTVAFLLIPSITFAQTPLRHRQDATPYIVNQYVKIDGRCSHSPKTPCTEIKVSYPSFQNSSRQTALDAINAEVQGFLLQSIGDEPAPASIEAAMSSFIQQYRSAIREFPQQGVWADEKQVDVISNRANLLSLQYSHY
;
A
#
# COMPACT_ATOMS: atom_id res chain seq x y z
N MET A 1 9.36 5.75 -93.18
CA MET A 1 9.40 6.90 -92.26
C MET A 1 8.16 6.84 -91.39
N LYS A 2 8.32 7.09 -90.07
CA LYS A 2 7.33 6.99 -88.96
C LYS A 2 7.00 5.56 -88.51
N GLU A 3 6.92 5.22 -87.23
CA GLU A 3 7.40 5.82 -85.98
C GLU A 3 7.23 4.75 -84.89
N LEU A 4 8.15 4.72 -83.92
CA LEU A 4 8.07 3.94 -82.68
C LEU A 4 7.01 4.52 -81.74
N LEU A 5 6.46 3.65 -80.88
CA LEU A 5 6.10 3.78 -79.44
C LEU A 5 4.88 2.86 -79.19
N GLY A 6 4.88 1.90 -78.27
CA GLY A 6 5.51 1.85 -76.96
C GLY A 6 4.44 2.05 -75.89
N CYS A 7 3.90 0.96 -75.34
CA CYS A 7 3.21 0.96 -74.05
C CYS A 7 3.14 -0.46 -73.49
N THR A 8 4.19 -0.87 -72.79
CA THR A 8 4.17 -2.06 -71.93
C THR A 8 3.66 -1.60 -70.57
N VAL A 9 2.46 -2.05 -70.19
CA VAL A 9 1.90 -1.81 -68.86
C VAL A 9 2.53 -2.81 -67.89
N ALA A 10 3.40 -2.32 -67.02
CA ALA A 10 3.95 -3.11 -65.92
C ALA A 10 2.93 -3.13 -64.76
N PHE A 11 2.38 -4.31 -64.46
CA PHE A 11 1.63 -4.55 -63.23
C PHE A 11 2.62 -4.73 -62.08
N LEU A 12 2.78 -3.70 -61.24
CA LEU A 12 3.42 -3.82 -59.94
C LEU A 12 2.41 -4.45 -58.97
N LEU A 13 2.61 -5.74 -58.68
CA LEU A 13 1.97 -6.40 -57.54
C LEU A 13 2.58 -5.83 -56.27
N ILE A 14 1.88 -4.89 -55.63
CA ILE A 14 2.20 -4.44 -54.28
C ILE A 14 1.70 -5.54 -53.34
N PRO A 15 2.57 -6.27 -52.61
CA PRO A 15 2.08 -7.13 -51.55
C PRO A 15 1.39 -6.25 -50.53
N SER A 16 0.11 -6.52 -50.27
CA SER A 16 -0.60 -5.92 -49.16
C SER A 16 0.14 -6.32 -47.88
N ILE A 17 0.91 -5.38 -47.34
CA ILE A 17 1.44 -5.49 -45.99
C ILE A 17 0.23 -5.45 -45.08
N THR A 18 -0.28 -6.63 -44.72
CA THR A 18 -1.16 -6.76 -43.59
C THR A 18 -0.35 -6.31 -42.38
N PHE A 19 -0.55 -5.07 -41.94
CA PHE A 19 -0.17 -4.69 -40.60
C PHE A 19 -0.98 -5.60 -39.68
N ALA A 20 -0.37 -6.71 -39.25
CA ALA A 20 -0.78 -7.40 -38.07
C ALA A 20 -0.78 -6.32 -36.99
N GLN A 21 -1.97 -5.90 -36.55
CA GLN A 21 -2.13 -5.09 -35.37
C GLN A 21 -1.49 -5.90 -34.25
N THR A 22 -0.27 -5.50 -33.86
CA THR A 22 0.37 -6.00 -32.66
C THR A 22 -0.67 -5.90 -31.55
N PRO A 23 -1.04 -7.00 -30.88
CA PRO A 23 -1.99 -6.92 -29.78
C PRO A 23 -1.49 -5.85 -28.82
N LEU A 24 -2.37 -4.90 -28.52
CA LEU A 24 -2.15 -3.84 -27.55
C LEU A 24 -1.38 -4.43 -26.36
N ARG A 25 -0.16 -3.92 -26.13
CA ARG A 25 0.60 -4.22 -24.91
C ARG A 25 -0.37 -4.18 -23.75
N HIS A 26 -0.45 -5.30 -23.02
CA HIS A 26 -1.20 -5.42 -21.78
C HIS A 26 -1.04 -4.13 -20.97
N ARG A 27 -2.16 -3.42 -20.77
CA ARG A 27 -2.24 -2.37 -19.75
C ARG A 27 -1.87 -3.08 -18.45
N GLN A 28 -0.66 -2.87 -17.96
CA GLN A 28 -0.19 -3.50 -16.74
C GLN A 28 -0.91 -2.77 -15.60
N ASP A 29 -2.02 -3.36 -15.17
CA ASP A 29 -2.92 -2.78 -14.19
C ASP A 29 -2.24 -2.67 -12.82
N ALA A 30 -2.64 -1.64 -12.06
CA ALA A 30 -2.20 -1.40 -10.69
C ALA A 30 -2.46 -2.62 -9.81
N THR A 31 -1.60 -2.86 -8.80
CA THR A 31 -1.77 -4.00 -7.90
C THR A 31 -2.97 -3.73 -6.97
N PRO A 32 -4.02 -4.56 -6.96
CA PRO A 32 -5.16 -4.32 -6.09
C PRO A 32 -4.76 -4.46 -4.62
N TYR A 33 -5.36 -3.61 -3.77
CA TYR A 33 -5.15 -3.63 -2.33
C TYR A 33 -6.41 -3.17 -1.59
N ILE A 34 -6.51 -3.57 -0.33
CA ILE A 34 -7.50 -3.07 0.62
C ILE A 34 -6.78 -2.28 1.71
N VAL A 35 -7.41 -1.27 2.27
CA VAL A 35 -6.88 -0.55 3.43
C VAL A 35 -7.49 -1.16 4.69
N ASN A 36 -6.63 -1.65 5.58
CA ASN A 36 -7.01 -2.07 6.92
C ASN A 36 -6.84 -0.89 7.87
N GLN A 37 -7.77 -0.74 8.80
CA GLN A 37 -7.72 0.30 9.82
C GLN A 37 -8.17 -0.26 11.16
N TYR A 38 -7.37 0.02 12.19
CA TYR A 38 -7.62 -0.39 13.56
C TYR A 38 -7.54 0.83 14.47
N VAL A 39 -8.45 0.90 15.43
CA VAL A 39 -8.44 1.93 16.47
C VAL A 39 -8.64 1.24 17.81
N LYS A 40 -7.80 1.58 18.78
CA LYS A 40 -7.95 1.10 20.15
C LYS A 40 -7.90 2.28 21.10
N ILE A 41 -8.95 2.40 21.92
CA ILE A 41 -9.15 3.50 22.87
C ILE A 41 -9.10 2.91 24.28
N ASP A 42 -8.53 3.63 25.24
CA ASP A 42 -8.59 3.23 26.64
C ASP A 42 -10.04 3.22 27.14
N GLY A 43 -10.55 2.03 27.52
CA GLY A 43 -11.96 1.85 27.93
C GLY A 43 -12.42 2.63 29.16
N ARG A 44 -11.54 3.32 29.88
CA ARG A 44 -11.91 4.26 30.95
C ARG A 44 -12.46 5.58 30.41
N CYS A 45 -12.28 5.85 29.13
CA CYS A 45 -12.94 6.93 28.45
C CYS A 45 -14.44 6.65 28.31
N SER A 46 -15.23 7.27 29.18
CA SER A 46 -16.67 7.47 28.93
C SER A 46 -16.81 8.10 27.54
N HIS A 47 -17.74 7.58 26.73
CA HIS A 47 -17.97 7.91 25.31
C HIS A 47 -18.43 9.36 25.05
N SER A 48 -18.05 10.32 25.90
CA SER A 48 -18.32 11.73 25.75
C SER A 48 -17.31 12.31 24.75
N PRO A 49 -17.76 12.86 23.61
CA PRO A 49 -16.90 13.30 22.50
C PRO A 49 -16.01 14.51 22.82
N LYS A 50 -16.00 15.00 24.07
CA LYS A 50 -15.27 16.20 24.50
C LYS A 50 -14.12 15.92 25.47
N THR A 51 -13.96 14.67 25.91
CA THR A 51 -12.85 14.32 26.80
C THR A 51 -11.71 13.76 25.96
N PRO A 52 -10.50 14.35 25.98
CA PRO A 52 -9.36 13.77 25.29
C PRO A 52 -9.10 12.37 25.86
N CYS A 53 -8.75 11.44 24.99
CA CYS A 53 -8.67 10.02 25.31
C CYS A 53 -7.39 9.41 24.78
N THR A 54 -6.82 8.49 25.56
CA THR A 54 -5.68 7.74 25.08
C THR A 54 -6.13 6.79 23.98
N GLU A 55 -5.54 6.93 22.81
CA GLU A 55 -5.88 6.16 21.62
C GLU A 55 -4.64 5.79 20.82
N ILE A 56 -4.72 4.65 20.14
CA ILE A 56 -3.77 4.27 19.10
C ILE A 56 -4.53 3.91 17.83
N LYS A 57 -4.05 4.43 16.70
CA LYS A 57 -4.60 4.20 15.36
C LYS A 57 -3.54 3.54 14.49
N VAL A 58 -3.93 2.49 13.77
CA VAL A 58 -3.05 1.79 12.83
C VAL A 58 -3.77 1.62 11.51
N SER A 59 -3.19 2.08 10.40
CA SER A 59 -3.75 1.92 9.06
C SER A 59 -2.71 1.50 8.03
N TYR A 60 -3.07 0.58 7.13
CA TYR A 60 -2.12 0.06 6.14
C TYR A 60 -2.79 -0.67 4.97
N PRO A 61 -2.16 -0.71 3.78
CA PRO A 61 -2.62 -1.50 2.65
C PRO A 61 -2.29 -2.99 2.84
N SER A 62 -3.18 -3.87 2.40
CA SER A 62 -2.90 -5.29 2.16
C SER A 62 -3.11 -5.60 0.70
N PHE A 63 -2.05 -6.09 0.04
CA PHE A 63 -2.05 -6.43 -1.37
C PHE A 63 -2.40 -7.91 -1.55
N GLN A 64 -3.29 -8.21 -2.51
CA GLN A 64 -3.72 -9.59 -2.79
C GLN A 64 -3.80 -9.83 -4.31
N ASN A 65 -3.09 -10.82 -4.83
CA ASN A 65 -3.17 -11.25 -6.23
C ASN A 65 -2.54 -12.64 -6.39
N SER A 66 -3.34 -13.60 -6.85
CA SER A 66 -2.90 -15.00 -7.02
C SER A 66 -1.73 -15.17 -7.98
N SER A 67 -1.58 -14.29 -8.99
CA SER A 67 -0.52 -14.40 -9.99
C SER A 67 0.87 -13.93 -9.51
N ARG A 68 0.92 -13.19 -8.39
CA ARG A 68 2.17 -12.57 -7.87
C ARG A 68 2.35 -12.77 -6.37
N GLN A 69 1.78 -13.83 -5.82
CA GLN A 69 1.63 -14.03 -4.37
C GLN A 69 2.95 -13.84 -3.60
N THR A 70 4.05 -14.45 -4.04
CA THR A 70 5.36 -14.32 -3.36
C THR A 70 5.85 -12.88 -3.24
N ALA A 71 5.69 -12.07 -4.29
CA ALA A 71 6.09 -10.66 -4.24
C ALA A 71 5.18 -9.84 -3.33
N LEU A 72 3.88 -10.14 -3.34
CA LEU A 72 2.90 -9.47 -2.48
C LEU A 72 3.05 -9.86 -1.01
N ASP A 73 3.40 -11.12 -0.72
CA ASP A 73 3.71 -11.58 0.63
C ASP A 73 4.93 -10.86 1.18
N ALA A 74 5.98 -10.67 0.37
CA ALA A 74 7.15 -9.89 0.75
C ALA A 74 6.80 -8.42 1.01
N ILE A 75 5.98 -7.79 0.16
CA ILE A 75 5.50 -6.42 0.37
C ILE A 75 4.67 -6.32 1.65
N ASN A 76 3.71 -7.23 1.85
CA ASN A 76 2.86 -7.25 3.04
C ASN A 76 3.70 -7.48 4.32
N ALA A 77 4.73 -8.33 4.26
CA ALA A 77 5.66 -8.54 5.37
C ALA A 77 6.45 -7.26 5.70
N GLU A 78 6.91 -6.53 4.69
CA GLU A 78 7.60 -5.25 4.88
C GLU A 78 6.68 -4.18 5.50
N VAL A 79 5.42 -4.11 5.03
CA VAL A 79 4.39 -3.25 5.62
C VAL A 79 4.19 -3.58 7.11
N GLN A 80 4.08 -4.86 7.47
CA GLN A 80 4.00 -5.28 8.87
C GLN A 80 5.28 -4.90 9.65
N GLY A 81 6.46 -5.04 9.03
CA GLY A 81 7.73 -4.65 9.61
C GLY A 81 7.78 -3.18 10.03
N PHE A 82 7.31 -2.26 9.19
CA PHE A 82 7.23 -0.83 9.54
C PHE A 82 6.31 -0.57 10.73
N LEU A 83 5.15 -1.21 10.78
CA LEU A 83 4.14 -0.99 11.83
C LEU A 83 4.56 -1.58 13.19
N LEU A 84 5.29 -2.70 13.16
CA LEU A 84 5.71 -3.46 14.34
C LEU A 84 7.15 -3.16 14.76
N GLN A 85 7.78 -2.15 14.16
CA GLN A 85 9.12 -1.74 14.54
C GLN A 85 9.15 -1.31 16.02
N SER A 86 10.09 -1.86 16.78
CA SER A 86 10.35 -1.43 18.16
C SER A 86 11.27 -0.21 18.19
N ILE A 87 11.11 0.61 19.22
CA ILE A 87 11.97 1.75 19.50
C ILE A 87 12.90 1.35 20.66
N GLY A 88 14.21 1.41 20.43
CA GLY A 88 15.21 1.02 21.43
C GLY A 88 15.35 -0.50 21.57
N ASP A 89 15.53 -0.98 22.80
CA ASP A 89 15.84 -2.38 23.11
C ASP A 89 14.59 -3.26 23.37
N GLU A 90 13.39 -2.73 23.16
CA GLU A 90 12.17 -3.52 23.31
C GLU A 90 12.02 -4.55 22.18
N PRO A 91 11.54 -5.77 22.47
CA PRO A 91 11.21 -6.74 21.44
C PRO A 91 10.06 -6.23 20.57
N ALA A 92 10.16 -6.45 19.26
CA ALA A 92 9.08 -6.14 18.32
C ALA A 92 7.79 -6.90 18.70
N PRO A 93 6.60 -6.25 18.68
CA PRO A 93 5.35 -6.94 18.96
C PRO A 93 5.05 -8.02 17.92
N ALA A 94 4.44 -9.13 18.35
CA ALA A 94 4.10 -10.25 17.46
C ALA A 94 2.96 -9.95 16.46
N SER A 95 2.16 -8.90 16.71
CA SER A 95 1.03 -8.48 15.87
C SER A 95 0.65 -7.03 16.15
N ILE A 96 -0.15 -6.45 15.25
CA ILE A 96 -0.69 -5.10 15.40
C ILE A 96 -1.57 -5.01 16.65
N GLU A 97 -2.42 -6.01 16.87
CA GLU A 97 -3.27 -6.09 18.05
C GLU A 97 -2.47 -6.17 19.35
N ALA A 98 -1.34 -6.89 19.34
CA ALA A 98 -0.42 -6.96 20.48
C ALA A 98 0.25 -5.60 20.72
N ALA A 99 0.71 -4.92 19.67
CA ALA A 99 1.29 -3.57 19.76
C ALA A 99 0.29 -2.57 20.37
N MET A 100 -0.93 -2.53 19.85
CA MET A 100 -2.00 -1.65 20.33
C MET A 100 -2.40 -1.97 21.78
N SER A 101 -2.41 -3.26 22.15
CA SER A 101 -2.69 -3.67 23.53
C SER A 101 -1.58 -3.23 24.49
N SER A 102 -0.33 -3.38 24.08
CA SER A 102 0.84 -2.94 24.85
C SER A 102 0.79 -1.44 25.12
N PHE A 103 0.53 -0.62 24.09
CA PHE A 103 0.38 0.83 24.22
C PHE A 103 -0.64 1.23 25.31
N ILE A 104 -1.84 0.65 25.26
CA ILE A 104 -2.88 0.92 26.28
C ILE A 104 -2.46 0.46 27.67
N GLN A 105 -1.77 -0.68 27.78
CA GLN A 105 -1.28 -1.22 29.06
C GLN A 105 -0.16 -0.35 29.65
N GLN A 106 0.75 0.14 28.82
CA GLN A 106 1.82 1.05 29.22
C GLN A 106 1.21 2.35 29.75
N TYR A 107 0.27 2.96 29.02
CA TYR A 107 -0.47 4.12 29.50
C TYR A 107 -1.18 3.89 30.85
N ARG A 108 -1.86 2.76 31.00
CA ARG A 108 -2.54 2.39 32.26
C ARG A 108 -1.59 2.21 33.42
N SER A 109 -0.37 1.75 33.17
CA SER A 109 0.66 1.61 34.21
C SER A 109 1.22 2.98 34.58
N ALA A 110 1.56 3.78 33.57
CA ALA A 110 2.07 5.13 33.75
C ALA A 110 1.09 6.03 34.53
N ILE A 111 -0.22 5.97 34.28
CA ILE A 111 -1.18 6.84 35.02
C ILE A 111 -1.42 6.38 36.46
N ARG A 112 -1.14 5.12 36.79
CA ARG A 112 -1.19 4.64 38.18
C ARG A 112 -0.02 5.20 38.99
N GLU A 113 1.14 5.31 38.35
CA GLU A 113 2.37 5.84 38.95
C GLU A 113 2.38 7.38 38.94
N PHE A 114 1.85 8.00 37.88
CA PHE A 114 1.83 9.44 37.64
C PHE A 114 0.42 9.92 37.26
N PRO A 115 -0.50 10.11 38.23
CA PRO A 115 -1.90 10.44 37.95
C PRO A 115 -2.13 11.77 37.22
N GLN A 116 -1.13 12.67 37.22
CA GLN A 116 -1.21 13.99 36.57
C GLN A 116 -0.79 13.96 35.10
N GLN A 117 -0.40 12.81 34.55
CA GLN A 117 -0.01 12.71 33.14
C GLN A 117 -1.21 12.97 32.21
N GLY A 118 -0.93 13.56 31.05
CA GLY A 118 -1.91 13.74 29.99
C GLY A 118 -2.34 12.42 29.32
N VAL A 119 -3.21 12.53 28.33
CA VAL A 119 -3.54 11.40 27.45
C VAL A 119 -2.44 11.19 26.41
N TRP A 120 -2.32 9.98 25.91
CA TRP A 120 -1.36 9.62 24.86
C TRP A 120 -2.10 9.38 23.55
N ALA A 121 -1.54 9.83 22.45
CA ALA A 121 -2.03 9.49 21.12
C ALA A 121 -0.86 8.90 20.34
N ASP A 122 -1.10 7.83 19.60
CA ASP A 122 -0.15 7.21 18.68
C ASP A 122 -0.89 6.90 17.37
N GLU A 123 -0.34 7.33 16.24
CA GLU A 123 -0.87 7.02 14.92
C GLU A 123 0.23 6.46 14.01
N LYS A 124 0.03 5.22 13.56
CA LYS A 124 0.91 4.53 12.60
C LYS A 124 0.18 4.28 11.30
N GLN A 125 0.73 4.77 10.21
CA GLN A 125 0.08 4.71 8.91
C GLN A 125 1.07 4.32 7.82
N VAL A 126 0.66 3.38 6.97
CA VAL A 126 1.34 3.11 5.70
C VAL A 126 0.39 3.48 4.57
N ASP A 127 0.83 4.40 3.70
CA ASP A 127 0.05 4.89 2.56
C ASP A 127 0.62 4.42 1.23
N VAL A 128 -0.28 4.18 0.27
CA VAL A 128 0.11 3.93 -1.13
C VAL A 128 0.20 5.26 -1.87
N ILE A 129 1.43 5.71 -2.14
CA ILE A 129 1.70 6.98 -2.82
C ILE A 129 1.64 6.82 -4.35
N SER A 130 2.08 5.67 -4.87
CA SER A 130 2.03 5.35 -6.29
C SER A 130 1.88 3.86 -6.48
N ASN A 131 0.97 3.46 -7.37
CA ASN A 131 0.72 2.05 -7.69
C ASN A 131 0.53 1.90 -9.20
N ARG A 132 1.61 1.53 -9.87
CA ARG A 132 1.68 1.35 -11.31
C ARG A 132 2.22 -0.05 -11.61
N ALA A 133 1.99 -0.52 -12.83
CA ALA A 133 2.52 -1.71 -13.46
C ALA A 133 3.77 -2.37 -12.85
N ASN A 134 4.83 -1.56 -12.66
CA ASN A 134 6.17 -1.96 -12.27
C ASN A 134 6.74 -1.11 -11.13
N LEU A 135 5.91 -0.28 -10.47
CA LEU A 135 6.34 0.63 -9.42
C LEU A 135 5.27 0.71 -8.34
N LEU A 136 5.63 0.29 -7.14
CA LEU A 136 4.87 0.53 -5.92
C LEU A 136 5.71 1.47 -5.04
N SER A 137 5.10 2.56 -4.59
CA SER A 137 5.68 3.48 -3.62
C SER A 137 4.79 3.53 -2.39
N LEU A 138 5.40 3.29 -1.23
CA LEU A 138 4.76 3.30 0.08
C LEU A 138 5.37 4.40 0.94
N GLN A 139 4.56 5.06 1.76
CA GLN A 139 5.02 6.00 2.77
C GLN A 139 4.62 5.49 4.14
N TYR A 140 5.57 5.40 5.06
CA TYR A 140 5.30 5.16 6.47
C TYR A 140 5.30 6.49 7.23
N SER A 141 4.29 6.69 8.07
CA SER A 141 4.15 7.83 8.97
C SER A 141 3.87 7.34 10.40
N HIS A 142 4.47 8.00 11.38
CA HIS A 142 4.31 7.73 12.82
C HIS A 142 4.21 9.06 13.56
N TYR A 143 3.11 9.30 14.26
CA TYR A 143 2.79 10.56 14.97
C TYR A 143 2.49 10.32 16.45
#